data_AF-A0A2I0LUT0-F1
#
_entry.id   AF-A0A2I0LUT0-F1
#
_cell.length_a   1.000
_cell.length_b   1.000
_cell.length_c   1.000
_cell.angle_alpha   90.00
_cell.angle_beta   90.00
_cell.angle_gamma   90.00
#
_symmetry.space_group_name_H-M   'P 1'
#
loop_
_entity.id
_entity.type
_entity.pdbx_description
1 polymer ?
#
loop_
_entity_poly.entity_id
_entity_poly.type
_entity_poly.pdbx_seq_one_letter_code
_entity_poly.pdbx_strand_id
1 'polypeptide(L)'
;MAGLNVSIAFLFLVVGVCQAFRCLSKRLLSPGAYGCLATELAASFQLCASCLELRMLVEIGPWGGGFGPDVVLTLLFILFAVHGASFDGASANPTVSLQEFLLLESSLAATAAKLVAQGAGMGTGWAVTKLYWSWELTQFHLIQNLIASECSSSIHTSLQHAAFAEGTCSFLLHLVLLKLHQSRPTYRVPALAATVTFLTYTAGPFTGAFFNPALAVTTFHCSGSNFWDYVQVYWLGPLAGMLAALLLYQGNIPRLFQKNLLYSQKSKYKVPKVRVVAHAEGGDPRRKGRGEKSSSQHRD
;
A
#
# COMPACT_ATOMS: atom_id res chain seq x y z
N MET A 1 15.84 17.53 -26.40
CA MET A 1 14.57 18.09 -25.86
C MET A 1 13.33 17.41 -26.43
N ALA A 2 13.22 17.15 -27.74
CA ALA A 2 12.02 16.54 -28.34
C ALA A 2 11.57 15.23 -27.68
N GLY A 3 12.50 14.32 -27.34
CA GLY A 3 12.16 13.05 -26.70
C GLY A 3 11.49 13.21 -25.33
N LEU A 4 12.03 14.10 -24.48
CA LEU A 4 11.44 14.41 -23.18
C LEU A 4 10.03 15.01 -23.30
N ASN A 5 9.82 15.91 -24.26
CA ASN A 5 8.51 16.52 -24.48
C ASN A 5 7.46 15.48 -24.90
N VAL A 6 7.85 14.51 -25.73
CA VAL A 6 6.98 13.42 -26.16
C VAL A 6 6.62 12.50 -24.98
N SER A 7 7.59 12.15 -24.12
CA SER A 7 7.31 11.40 -22.89
C SER A 7 6.39 12.15 -21.94
N ILE A 8 6.62 13.45 -21.72
CA ILE A 8 5.75 14.30 -20.88
C ILE A 8 4.34 14.36 -21.47
N ALA A 9 4.20 14.52 -22.79
CA ALA A 9 2.90 14.52 -23.47
C ALA A 9 2.17 13.18 -23.29
N PHE A 10 2.88 12.06 -23.39
CA PHE A 10 2.33 10.74 -23.11
C PHE A 10 1.84 10.60 -21.67
N LEU A 11 2.62 11.05 -20.68
CA LEU A 11 2.21 11.04 -19.27
C LEU A 11 0.93 11.84 -19.04
N PHE A 12 0.83 13.06 -19.61
CA PHE A 12 -0.40 13.86 -19.53
C PHE A 12 -1.58 13.19 -20.23
N LEU A 13 -1.37 12.58 -21.40
CA LEU A 13 -2.40 11.85 -22.12
C LEU A 13 -2.94 10.67 -21.29
N VAL A 14 -2.05 9.86 -20.72
CA VAL A 14 -2.41 8.72 -19.86
C VAL A 14 -3.24 9.19 -18.66
N VAL A 15 -2.79 10.24 -17.96
CA VAL A 15 -3.53 10.83 -16.83
C VAL A 15 -4.90 11.36 -17.27
N GLY A 16 -4.95 12.08 -18.40
CA GLY A 16 -6.18 12.64 -18.95
C GLY A 16 -7.20 11.58 -19.35
N VAL A 17 -6.77 10.52 -20.03
CA VAL A 17 -7.62 9.38 -20.40
C VAL A 17 -8.15 8.67 -19.15
N CYS A 18 -7.31 8.42 -18.16
CA CYS A 18 -7.74 7.80 -16.90
C CYS A 18 -8.72 8.70 -16.14
N GLN A 19 -8.51 10.01 -16.14
CA GLN A 19 -9.42 10.94 -15.50
C GLN A 19 -10.78 10.99 -16.21
N ALA A 20 -10.79 11.01 -17.55
CA ALA A 20 -12.02 10.94 -18.33
C ALA A 20 -12.77 9.62 -18.08
N PHE A 21 -12.04 8.49 -18.04
CA PHE A 21 -12.60 7.18 -17.72
C PHE A 21 -13.22 7.13 -16.32
N ARG A 22 -12.55 7.68 -15.30
CA ARG A 22 -13.11 7.79 -13.94
C ARG A 22 -14.37 8.64 -13.91
N CYS A 23 -14.35 9.81 -14.56
CA CYS A 23 -15.51 10.71 -14.66
C CYS A 23 -16.72 10.04 -15.32
N LEU A 24 -16.48 9.28 -16.39
CA LEU A 24 -17.54 8.53 -17.08
C LEU A 24 -18.04 7.36 -16.22
N SER A 25 -17.13 6.60 -15.63
CA SER A 25 -17.46 5.46 -14.76
C SER A 25 -18.26 5.86 -13.52
N LYS A 26 -17.95 7.02 -12.92
CA LYS A 26 -18.74 7.61 -11.82
C LYS A 26 -20.21 7.84 -12.18
N ARG A 27 -20.49 8.11 -13.47
CA ARG A 27 -21.86 8.36 -13.96
C ARG A 27 -22.60 7.08 -14.32
N LEU A 28 -21.86 6.05 -14.75
CA LEU A 28 -22.45 4.83 -15.31
C LEU A 28 -22.51 3.65 -14.34
N LEU A 29 -21.63 3.60 -13.34
CA LEU A 29 -21.49 2.45 -12.44
C LEU A 29 -22.05 2.72 -11.05
N SER A 30 -22.42 1.65 -10.34
CA SER A 30 -22.76 1.74 -8.92
C SER A 30 -21.54 2.13 -8.08
N PRO A 31 -21.71 2.77 -6.91
CA PRO A 31 -20.59 3.21 -6.08
C PRO A 31 -19.59 2.09 -5.70
N GLY A 32 -20.10 0.88 -5.46
CA GLY A 32 -19.26 -0.28 -5.14
C GLY A 32 -18.44 -0.77 -6.34
N ALA A 33 -19.07 -0.90 -7.52
CA ALA A 33 -18.37 -1.30 -8.74
C ALA A 33 -17.37 -0.23 -9.19
N TYR A 34 -17.73 1.05 -9.04
CA TYR A 34 -16.81 2.16 -9.28
C TYR A 34 -15.56 2.05 -8.40
N GLY A 35 -15.74 1.93 -7.07
CA GLY A 35 -14.63 1.97 -6.11
C GLY A 35 -13.75 0.72 -6.06
N CYS A 36 -14.26 -0.46 -6.44
CA CYS A 36 -13.47 -1.69 -6.41
C CYS A 36 -12.94 -2.13 -7.78
N LEU A 37 -13.54 -1.69 -8.89
CA LEU A 37 -13.13 -2.09 -10.24
C LEU A 37 -12.61 -0.92 -11.06
N ALA A 38 -13.43 0.10 -11.32
CA ALA A 38 -13.08 1.15 -12.28
C ALA A 38 -11.91 2.02 -11.80
N THR A 39 -11.90 2.40 -10.52
CA THR A 39 -10.82 3.19 -9.92
C THR A 39 -9.50 2.43 -9.92
N GLU A 40 -9.50 1.16 -9.50
CA GLU A 40 -8.32 0.29 -9.48
C GLU A 40 -7.79 0.00 -10.88
N LEU A 41 -8.67 -0.31 -11.84
CA LEU A 41 -8.29 -0.52 -13.24
C LEU A 41 -7.58 0.72 -13.80
N ALA A 42 -8.17 1.90 -13.64
CA ALA A 42 -7.62 3.15 -14.13
C ALA A 42 -6.33 3.53 -13.43
N ALA A 43 -6.25 3.35 -12.10
CA ALA A 43 -5.06 3.67 -11.32
C ALA A 43 -3.89 2.74 -11.67
N SER A 44 -4.13 1.43 -11.79
CA SER A 44 -3.08 0.47 -12.20
C SER A 44 -2.63 0.68 -13.64
N PHE A 45 -3.54 0.97 -14.58
CA PHE A 45 -3.17 1.35 -15.94
C PHE A 45 -2.29 2.61 -15.94
N GLN A 46 -2.73 3.67 -15.24
CA GLN A 46 -2.02 4.94 -15.16
C GLN A 46 -0.62 4.77 -14.54
N LEU A 47 -0.54 3.99 -13.45
CA LEU A 47 0.72 3.67 -12.77
C LEU A 47 1.66 2.91 -13.70
N CYS A 48 1.18 1.81 -14.29
CA CYS A 48 1.97 0.97 -15.18
C CYS A 48 2.52 1.75 -16.37
N ALA A 49 1.65 2.39 -17.14
CA ALA A 49 2.05 3.07 -18.36
C ALA A 49 3.06 4.19 -18.08
N SER A 50 2.85 4.93 -16.97
CA SER A 50 3.74 6.03 -16.59
C SER A 50 5.08 5.54 -16.03
N CYS A 51 5.09 4.46 -15.23
CA CYS A 51 6.32 3.89 -14.71
C CYS A 51 7.16 3.25 -15.82
N LEU A 52 6.55 2.60 -16.81
CA LEU A 52 7.29 2.05 -17.96
C LEU A 52 7.94 3.15 -18.79
N GLU A 53 7.21 4.22 -19.11
CA GLU A 53 7.75 5.37 -19.83
C GLU A 53 8.91 6.03 -19.06
N LEU A 54 8.72 6.22 -17.75
CA LEU A 54 9.77 6.79 -16.91
C LEU A 54 10.99 5.88 -16.80
N ARG A 55 10.80 4.55 -16.74
CA ARG A 55 11.89 3.58 -16.72
C ARG A 55 12.71 3.62 -18.00
N MET A 56 12.07 3.75 -19.15
CA MET A 56 12.77 3.96 -20.42
C MET A 56 13.66 5.22 -20.34
N LEU A 57 13.17 6.32 -19.74
CA LEU A 57 13.97 7.52 -19.51
C LEU A 57 15.11 7.32 -18.50
N VAL A 58 14.95 6.46 -17.48
CA VAL A 58 16.05 6.07 -16.57
C VAL A 58 17.15 5.34 -17.35
N GLU A 59 16.77 4.36 -18.17
CA GLU A 59 17.70 3.46 -18.84
C GLU A 59 18.40 4.11 -20.04
N ILE A 60 17.66 4.89 -20.84
CA ILE A 60 18.14 5.47 -22.10
C ILE A 60 18.47 6.96 -21.96
N GLY A 61 17.75 7.69 -21.10
CA GLY A 61 17.87 9.14 -20.98
C GLY A 61 19.27 9.68 -20.70
N PRO A 62 20.08 9.07 -19.80
CA PRO A 62 21.42 9.56 -19.49
C PRO A 62 22.37 9.60 -20.69
N TRP A 63 22.37 8.55 -21.53
CA TRP A 63 23.30 8.44 -22.65
C TRP A 63 22.68 8.82 -24.00
N GLY A 64 21.38 8.59 -24.20
CA GLY A 64 20.66 8.96 -25.42
C GLY A 64 20.18 10.41 -25.43
N GLY A 65 19.90 10.99 -24.26
CA GLY A 65 19.28 12.32 -24.11
C GLY A 65 20.12 13.35 -23.37
N GLY A 66 21.21 12.91 -22.72
CA GLY A 66 22.02 13.75 -21.83
C GLY A 66 21.27 14.19 -20.57
N PHE A 67 20.24 13.45 -20.15
CA PHE A 67 19.46 13.80 -18.96
C PHE A 67 20.17 13.33 -17.69
N GLY A 68 20.44 14.25 -16.77
CA GLY A 68 20.94 13.89 -15.45
C GLY A 68 19.90 13.11 -14.63
N PRO A 69 20.35 12.38 -13.59
CA PRO A 69 19.45 11.65 -12.69
C PRO A 69 18.42 12.58 -12.02
N ASP A 70 18.76 13.86 -11.82
CA ASP A 70 17.89 14.87 -11.24
C ASP A 70 16.59 15.10 -12.04
N VAL A 71 16.66 15.03 -13.37
CA VAL A 71 15.49 15.20 -14.25
C VAL A 71 14.51 14.06 -14.04
N VAL A 72 15.02 12.82 -14.06
CA VAL A 72 14.20 11.62 -13.93
C VAL A 72 13.62 11.51 -12.52
N LEU A 73 14.39 11.88 -11.49
CA LEU A 73 13.91 11.90 -10.11
C LEU A 73 12.84 12.97 -9.89
N THR A 74 13.00 14.15 -10.50
CA THR A 74 11.98 15.21 -10.47
C THR A 74 10.69 14.75 -11.16
N LEU A 75 10.79 14.10 -12.32
CA LEU A 75 9.64 13.51 -13.01
C LEU A 75 8.97 12.42 -12.18
N LEU A 76 9.74 11.55 -11.51
CA LEU A 76 9.22 10.54 -10.61
C LEU A 76 8.38 11.16 -9.49
N PHE A 77 8.92 12.20 -8.83
CA PHE A 77 8.21 12.92 -7.77
C PHE A 77 6.91 13.53 -8.27
N ILE A 78 6.96 14.27 -9.40
CA ILE A 78 5.78 14.89 -9.99
C ILE A 78 4.75 13.82 -10.36
N LEU A 79 5.20 12.71 -10.95
CA LEU A 79 4.33 11.62 -11.37
C LEU A 79 3.58 11.01 -10.19
N PHE A 80 4.29 10.66 -9.11
CA PHE A 80 3.66 10.10 -7.92
C PHE A 80 2.78 11.11 -7.18
N ALA A 81 3.08 12.42 -7.25
CA ALA A 81 2.20 13.46 -6.75
C ALA A 81 0.89 13.52 -7.57
N VAL A 82 0.99 13.46 -8.89
CA VAL A 82 -0.19 13.41 -9.79
C VAL A 82 -0.99 12.13 -9.57
N HIS A 83 -0.34 10.98 -9.43
CA HIS A 83 -0.99 9.70 -9.10
C HIS A 83 -1.73 9.80 -7.77
N GLY A 84 -1.07 10.27 -6.71
CA GLY A 84 -1.69 10.46 -5.40
C GLY A 84 -2.89 11.41 -5.41
N ALA A 85 -2.89 12.42 -6.30
CA ALA A 85 -4.01 13.34 -6.47
C ALA A 85 -5.15 12.78 -7.36
N SER A 86 -4.87 11.85 -8.27
CA SER A 86 -5.81 11.38 -9.31
C SER A 86 -6.39 9.99 -9.07
N PHE A 87 -5.79 9.18 -8.21
CA PHE A 87 -6.20 7.78 -7.99
C PHE A 87 -7.57 7.63 -7.28
N ASP A 88 -8.12 8.71 -6.73
CA ASP A 88 -9.47 8.73 -6.14
C ASP A 88 -9.71 7.62 -5.09
N GLY A 89 -8.67 7.33 -4.30
CA GLY A 89 -8.71 6.30 -3.26
C GLY A 89 -8.40 4.86 -3.73
N ALA A 90 -8.07 4.66 -5.01
CA ALA A 90 -7.54 3.37 -5.47
C ALA A 90 -6.18 3.05 -4.83
N SER A 91 -5.94 1.78 -4.57
CA SER A 91 -4.67 1.32 -4.01
C SER A 91 -3.62 1.07 -5.09
N ALA A 92 -4.02 0.58 -6.27
CA ALA A 92 -3.16 0.22 -7.40
C ALA A 92 -1.97 -0.71 -7.05
N ASN A 93 -2.01 -1.33 -5.88
CA ASN A 93 -0.95 -2.15 -5.31
C ASN A 93 -1.58 -3.29 -4.48
N PRO A 94 -1.28 -4.57 -4.81
CA PRO A 94 -1.81 -5.72 -4.08
C PRO A 94 -1.53 -5.70 -2.58
N THR A 95 -0.35 -5.22 -2.14
CA THR A 95 0.01 -5.18 -0.72
C THR A 95 -0.83 -4.17 0.04
N VAL A 96 -1.17 -3.04 -0.59
CA VAL A 96 -2.06 -2.02 -0.02
C VAL A 96 -3.50 -2.52 0.03
N SER A 97 -4.01 -3.18 -1.01
CA SER A 97 -5.35 -3.83 -0.98
C SER A 97 -5.46 -4.90 0.09
N LEU A 98 -4.37 -5.66 0.31
CA LEU A 98 -4.31 -6.65 1.38
C LEU A 98 -4.24 -5.98 2.76
N GLN A 99 -3.53 -4.85 2.89
CA GLN A 99 -3.53 -4.06 4.11
C GLN A 99 -4.96 -3.64 4.49
N GLU A 100 -5.71 -3.02 3.57
CA GLU A 100 -7.10 -2.61 3.79
C GLU A 100 -7.99 -3.79 4.22
N PHE A 101 -7.78 -4.96 3.61
CA PHE A 101 -8.47 -6.19 4.01
C PHE A 101 -8.13 -6.58 5.45
N LEU A 102 -6.83 -6.66 5.81
CA LEU A 102 -6.36 -7.03 7.13
C LEU A 102 -6.81 -6.06 8.24
N LEU A 103 -7.05 -4.80 7.86
CA LEU A 103 -7.56 -3.73 8.73
C LEU A 103 -9.09 -3.66 8.84
N LEU A 104 -9.82 -4.59 8.22
CA LEU A 104 -11.30 -4.60 8.15
C LEU A 104 -11.90 -3.41 7.37
N GLU A 105 -11.09 -2.69 6.58
CA GLU A 105 -11.54 -1.57 5.74
C GLU A 105 -12.19 -2.08 4.42
N SER A 106 -11.83 -3.29 3.99
CA SER A 106 -12.37 -3.93 2.78
C SER A 106 -12.87 -5.36 3.05
N SER A 107 -13.91 -5.77 2.31
CA SER A 107 -14.42 -7.15 2.30
C SER A 107 -13.57 -8.06 1.40
N LEU A 108 -13.68 -9.39 1.57
CA LEU A 108 -12.92 -10.33 0.73
C LEU A 108 -13.26 -10.19 -0.76
N ALA A 109 -14.57 -10.07 -1.06
CA ALA A 109 -15.05 -9.92 -2.44
C ALA A 109 -14.57 -8.60 -3.06
N ALA A 110 -14.60 -7.50 -2.29
CA ALA A 110 -14.08 -6.22 -2.75
C ALA A 110 -12.58 -6.29 -3.01
N THR A 111 -11.80 -6.85 -2.09
CA THR A 111 -10.35 -7.01 -2.27
C THR A 111 -10.01 -7.91 -3.46
N ALA A 112 -10.72 -9.01 -3.66
CA ALA A 112 -10.55 -9.86 -4.85
C ALA A 112 -10.85 -9.11 -6.14
N ALA A 113 -11.94 -8.33 -6.17
CA ALA A 113 -12.27 -7.47 -7.30
C ALA A 113 -11.18 -6.42 -7.58
N LYS A 114 -10.64 -5.78 -6.53
CA LYS A 114 -9.51 -4.85 -6.66
C LYS A 114 -8.29 -5.52 -7.29
N LEU A 115 -7.89 -6.70 -6.81
CA LEU A 115 -6.73 -7.43 -7.33
C LEU A 115 -6.89 -7.80 -8.81
N VAL A 116 -8.08 -8.24 -9.22
CA VAL A 116 -8.39 -8.53 -10.63
C VAL A 116 -8.31 -7.27 -11.48
N ALA A 117 -8.91 -6.17 -11.01
CA ALA A 117 -8.87 -4.89 -11.70
C ALA A 117 -7.44 -4.33 -11.82
N GLN A 118 -6.62 -4.48 -10.78
CA GLN A 118 -5.20 -4.12 -10.80
C GLN A 118 -4.45 -4.92 -11.85
N GLY A 119 -4.62 -6.25 -11.88
CA GLY A 119 -3.99 -7.11 -12.88
C GLY A 119 -4.38 -6.72 -14.31
N ALA A 120 -5.67 -6.49 -14.55
CA ALA A 120 -6.18 -6.02 -15.83
C ALA A 120 -5.61 -4.64 -16.20
N GLY A 121 -5.52 -3.72 -15.24
CA GLY A 121 -4.96 -2.39 -15.43
C GLY A 121 -3.47 -2.42 -15.76
N MET A 122 -2.69 -3.23 -15.04
CA MET A 122 -1.26 -3.43 -15.33
C MET A 122 -1.05 -4.06 -16.70
N GLY A 123 -1.81 -5.11 -17.04
CA GLY A 123 -1.69 -5.78 -18.34
C GLY A 123 -2.05 -4.88 -19.52
N THR A 124 -3.14 -4.11 -19.39
CA THR A 124 -3.53 -3.13 -20.42
C THR A 124 -2.55 -1.98 -20.52
N GLY A 125 -2.04 -1.48 -19.39
CA GLY A 125 -1.01 -0.43 -19.35
C GLY A 125 0.27 -0.87 -20.06
N TRP A 126 0.74 -2.08 -19.76
CA TRP A 126 1.90 -2.68 -20.41
C TRP A 126 1.71 -2.81 -21.92
N ALA A 127 0.56 -3.35 -22.36
CA ALA A 127 0.27 -3.54 -23.77
C ALA A 127 0.19 -2.21 -24.54
N VAL A 128 -0.50 -1.21 -23.97
CA VAL A 128 -0.62 0.13 -24.58
C VAL A 128 0.73 0.83 -24.64
N THR A 129 1.56 0.75 -23.60
CA THR A 129 2.91 1.35 -23.64
C THR A 129 3.79 0.68 -24.68
N LYS A 130 3.73 -0.66 -24.83
CA LYS A 130 4.47 -1.36 -25.89
C LYS A 130 4.00 -0.97 -27.29
N LEU A 131 2.68 -0.81 -27.49
CA LEU A 131 2.12 -0.31 -28.74
C LEU A 131 2.54 1.14 -29.00
N TYR A 132 2.58 1.98 -27.98
CA TYR A 132 3.03 3.36 -28.10
C TYR A 132 4.51 3.45 -28.47
N TRP A 133 5.36 2.62 -27.86
CA TRP A 133 6.78 2.54 -28.22
C TRP A 133 6.99 2.03 -29.65
N SER A 134 6.14 1.13 -30.15
CA SER A 134 6.26 0.64 -31.54
C SER A 134 5.96 1.69 -32.61
N TRP A 135 5.39 2.85 -32.24
CA TRP A 135 5.25 3.99 -33.14
C TRP A 135 6.54 4.78 -33.33
N GLU A 136 7.58 4.51 -32.53
CA GLU A 136 8.94 5.02 -32.72
C GLU A 136 9.02 6.55 -32.85
N LEU A 137 8.13 7.27 -32.15
CA LEU A 137 8.00 8.73 -32.23
C LEU A 137 9.27 9.48 -31.82
N THR A 138 10.19 8.81 -31.12
CA THR A 138 11.46 9.37 -30.65
C THR A 138 12.57 8.34 -30.80
N GLN A 139 13.82 8.83 -30.82
CA GLN A 139 15.01 7.96 -30.78
C GLN A 139 15.01 7.06 -29.53
N PHE A 140 14.42 7.51 -28.41
CA PHE A 140 14.31 6.67 -27.23
C PHE A 140 13.38 5.48 -27.44
N HIS A 141 12.23 5.70 -28.08
CA HIS A 141 11.29 4.61 -28.39
C HIS A 141 11.88 3.62 -29.39
N LEU A 142 12.59 4.13 -30.41
CA LEU A 142 13.32 3.28 -31.37
C LEU A 142 14.35 2.41 -30.64
N ILE A 143 15.23 3.01 -29.83
CA ILE A 143 16.23 2.28 -29.06
C ILE A 143 15.56 1.27 -28.12
N GLN A 144 14.50 1.68 -27.41
CA GLN A 144 13.75 0.82 -26.49
C GLN A 144 13.18 -0.41 -27.18
N ASN A 145 12.70 -0.30 -28.42
CA ASN A 145 12.23 -1.43 -29.22
C ASN A 145 13.38 -2.33 -29.64
N LEU A 146 14.51 -1.75 -30.08
CA LEU A 146 15.69 -2.51 -30.51
C LEU A 146 16.28 -3.35 -29.37
N ILE A 147 16.27 -2.84 -28.14
CA ILE A 147 16.80 -3.55 -26.96
C ILE A 147 15.74 -4.40 -26.25
N ALA A 148 14.47 -4.36 -26.66
CA ALA A 148 13.38 -5.03 -25.94
C ALA A 148 13.54 -6.56 -25.89
N SER A 149 14.17 -7.17 -26.91
CA SER A 149 14.45 -8.60 -26.95
C SER A 149 15.57 -9.03 -26.01
N GLU A 150 16.47 -8.11 -25.66
CA GLU A 150 17.65 -8.34 -24.83
C GLU A 150 17.46 -7.79 -23.41
N CYS A 151 16.23 -7.62 -22.95
CA CYS A 151 15.99 -7.04 -21.64
C CYS A 151 16.46 -7.97 -20.51
N SER A 152 17.07 -7.36 -19.50
CA SER A 152 17.58 -8.04 -18.31
C SER A 152 16.65 -7.85 -17.12
N SER A 153 16.70 -8.80 -16.18
CA SER A 153 15.96 -8.75 -14.93
C SER A 153 16.33 -7.50 -14.14
N SER A 154 15.32 -6.91 -13.49
CA SER A 154 15.52 -5.75 -12.60
C SER A 154 16.19 -6.13 -11.28
N ILE A 155 16.44 -7.43 -11.03
CA ILE A 155 17.15 -7.94 -9.86
C ILE A 155 18.65 -7.92 -10.16
N HIS A 156 19.37 -6.94 -9.61
CA HIS A 156 20.80 -6.75 -9.86
C HIS A 156 21.69 -7.23 -8.70
N THR A 157 21.10 -7.80 -7.65
CA THR A 157 21.83 -8.27 -6.45
C THR A 157 21.42 -9.68 -6.07
N SER A 158 22.08 -10.27 -5.06
CA SER A 158 21.68 -11.57 -4.52
C SER A 158 20.22 -11.54 -4.04
N LEU A 159 19.49 -12.66 -4.21
CA LEU A 159 18.07 -12.77 -3.91
C LEU A 159 17.69 -12.29 -2.50
N GLN A 160 18.51 -12.60 -1.49
CA GLN A 160 18.23 -12.21 -0.10
C GLN A 160 18.32 -10.70 0.10
N HIS A 161 19.35 -10.06 -0.48
CA HIS A 161 19.51 -8.60 -0.43
C HIS A 161 18.39 -7.91 -1.21
N ALA A 162 18.02 -8.43 -2.38
CA ALA A 162 16.92 -7.91 -3.18
C ALA A 162 15.57 -8.00 -2.43
N ALA A 163 15.25 -9.16 -1.86
CA ALA A 163 14.02 -9.34 -1.07
C ALA A 163 14.01 -8.44 0.18
N PHE A 164 15.15 -8.27 0.84
CA PHE A 164 15.28 -7.35 1.97
C PHE A 164 15.09 -5.89 1.57
N ALA A 165 15.64 -5.46 0.42
CA ALA A 165 15.48 -4.11 -0.10
C ALA A 165 14.01 -3.80 -0.44
N GLU A 166 13.35 -4.69 -1.19
CA GLU A 166 11.92 -4.58 -1.53
C GLU A 166 11.02 -4.63 -0.28
N GLY A 167 11.34 -5.52 0.67
CA GLY A 167 10.64 -5.59 1.95
C GLY A 167 10.80 -4.33 2.80
N THR A 168 12.00 -3.75 2.87
CA THR A 168 12.26 -2.50 3.60
C THR A 168 11.54 -1.32 2.95
N CYS A 169 11.56 -1.22 1.62
CA CYS A 169 10.82 -0.19 0.89
C CYS A 169 9.32 -0.30 1.14
N SER A 170 8.77 -1.52 1.02
CA SER A 170 7.36 -1.78 1.32
C SER A 170 7.02 -1.44 2.77
N PHE A 171 7.85 -1.84 3.74
CA PHE A 171 7.66 -1.51 5.16
C PHE A 171 7.56 0.01 5.39
N LEU A 172 8.51 0.78 4.86
CA LEU A 172 8.51 2.24 5.01
C LEU A 172 7.30 2.89 4.32
N LEU A 173 6.95 2.44 3.11
CA LEU A 173 5.76 2.92 2.40
C LEU A 173 4.48 2.69 3.21
N HIS A 174 4.27 1.46 3.69
CA HIS A 174 3.07 1.11 4.46
C HIS A 174 3.02 1.86 5.80
N LEU A 175 4.16 2.04 6.47
CA LEU A 175 4.22 2.84 7.70
C LEU A 175 3.80 4.30 7.46
N VAL A 176 4.27 4.91 6.37
CA VAL A 176 3.88 6.28 5.98
C VAL A 176 2.40 6.34 5.59
N LEU A 177 1.89 5.35 4.83
CA LEU A 177 0.46 5.26 4.48
C LEU A 177 -0.42 5.20 5.74
N LEU A 178 -0.04 4.39 6.73
CA LEU A 178 -0.77 4.26 8.00
C LEU A 178 -0.71 5.56 8.81
N LYS A 179 0.48 6.17 8.94
CA LYS A 179 0.66 7.44 9.68
C LYS A 179 -0.11 8.59 9.06
N LEU A 180 -0.20 8.64 7.73
CA LEU A 180 -0.85 9.73 7.00
C LEU A 180 -2.29 9.42 6.60
N HIS A 181 -2.86 8.29 7.00
CA HIS A 181 -4.21 7.87 6.61
C HIS A 181 -5.27 8.94 6.94
N GLN A 182 -5.18 9.57 8.12
CA GLN A 182 -6.09 10.62 8.60
C GLN A 182 -5.63 12.05 8.24
N SER A 183 -4.51 12.19 7.53
CA SER A 183 -3.95 13.50 7.16
C SER A 183 -4.63 14.08 5.94
N ARG A 184 -4.68 15.42 5.83
CA ARG A 184 -5.26 16.10 4.67
C ARG A 184 -4.50 15.75 3.38
N PRO A 185 -5.18 15.60 2.23
CA PRO A 185 -4.54 15.28 0.95
C PRO A 185 -3.37 16.20 0.58
N THR A 186 -3.46 17.50 0.91
CA THR A 186 -2.41 18.49 0.66
C THR A 186 -1.06 18.14 1.28
N TYR A 187 -1.03 17.43 2.41
CA TYR A 187 0.20 16.96 3.04
C TYR A 187 0.50 15.50 2.67
N ARG A 188 -0.55 14.66 2.62
CA ARG A 188 -0.44 13.23 2.35
C ARG A 188 0.16 12.95 0.97
N VAL A 189 -0.32 13.64 -0.07
CA VAL A 189 0.13 13.42 -1.45
C VAL A 189 1.62 13.73 -1.64
N PRO A 190 2.14 14.93 -1.32
CA PRO A 190 3.55 15.21 -1.49
C PRO A 190 4.45 14.36 -0.59
N ALA A 191 4.01 14.02 0.63
CA ALA A 191 4.77 13.15 1.52
C ALA A 191 4.91 11.72 0.98
N LEU A 192 3.84 11.15 0.42
CA LEU A 192 3.90 9.83 -0.23
C LEU A 192 4.74 9.88 -1.50
N ALA A 193 4.59 10.91 -2.32
CA ALA A 193 5.40 11.10 -3.52
C ALA A 193 6.89 11.22 -3.19
N ALA A 194 7.25 12.00 -2.18
CA ALA A 194 8.62 12.12 -1.69
C ALA A 194 9.15 10.80 -1.14
N THR A 195 8.32 10.05 -0.39
CA THR A 195 8.69 8.74 0.16
C THR A 195 9.01 7.76 -0.97
N VAL A 196 8.11 7.61 -1.95
CA VAL A 196 8.35 6.75 -3.11
C VAL A 196 9.59 7.18 -3.87
N THR A 197 9.74 8.48 -4.14
CA THR A 197 10.90 9.03 -4.85
C THR A 197 12.22 8.70 -4.14
N PHE A 198 12.28 8.89 -2.82
CA PHE A 198 13.44 8.58 -2.01
C PHE A 198 13.75 7.07 -1.97
N LEU A 199 12.74 6.23 -1.79
CA LEU A 199 12.90 4.77 -1.81
C LEU A 199 13.37 4.28 -3.19
N THR A 200 12.81 4.82 -4.28
CA THR A 200 13.24 4.47 -5.64
C THR A 200 14.65 4.94 -5.94
N TYR A 201 15.04 6.14 -5.48
CA TYR A 201 16.43 6.61 -5.61
C TYR A 201 17.41 5.68 -4.89
N THR A 202 17.07 5.23 -3.67
CA THR A 202 17.96 4.43 -2.84
C THR A 202 18.02 2.95 -3.24
N ALA A 203 16.87 2.34 -3.56
CA ALA A 203 16.77 0.91 -3.85
C ALA A 203 16.73 0.57 -5.35
N GLY A 204 16.54 1.58 -6.21
CA GLY A 204 16.45 1.43 -7.67
C GLY A 204 17.61 0.63 -8.28
N PRO A 205 18.89 0.92 -7.93
CA PRO A 205 20.03 0.17 -8.43
C PRO A 205 20.05 -1.33 -8.08
N PHE A 206 19.30 -1.75 -7.06
CA PHE A 206 19.31 -3.14 -6.60
C PHE A 206 18.18 -3.98 -7.19
N THR A 207 16.97 -3.41 -7.28
CA THR A 207 15.75 -4.15 -7.63
C THR A 207 14.81 -3.41 -8.57
N GLY A 208 15.15 -2.19 -9.00
CA GLY A 208 14.21 -1.25 -9.63
C GLY A 208 13.23 -0.60 -8.66
N ALA A 209 13.24 -0.99 -7.37
CA ALA A 209 12.40 -0.46 -6.30
C ALA A 209 10.91 -0.42 -6.65
N PHE A 210 10.32 -1.60 -6.86
CA PHE A 210 8.91 -1.70 -7.26
C PHE A 210 7.97 -1.61 -6.06
N PHE A 211 8.26 -2.37 -4.99
CA PHE A 211 7.48 -2.57 -3.77
C PHE A 211 5.95 -2.71 -4.00
N ASN A 212 5.61 -3.17 -5.21
CA ASN A 212 4.28 -3.34 -5.76
C ASN A 212 4.33 -4.61 -6.63
N PRO A 213 3.81 -5.75 -6.13
CA PRO A 213 3.88 -7.01 -6.86
C PRO A 213 3.24 -6.95 -8.25
N ALA A 214 2.14 -6.22 -8.42
CA ALA A 214 1.46 -6.12 -9.71
C ALA A 214 2.27 -5.33 -10.74
N LEU A 215 2.98 -4.27 -10.30
CA LEU A 215 3.88 -3.51 -11.18
C LEU A 215 5.13 -4.33 -11.54
N ALA A 216 5.73 -5.04 -10.58
CA ALA A 216 6.92 -5.86 -10.81
C ALA A 216 6.68 -6.99 -11.84
N VAL A 217 5.48 -7.55 -11.91
CA VAL A 217 5.12 -8.58 -12.92
C VAL A 217 5.30 -8.07 -14.35
N THR A 218 5.17 -6.77 -14.61
CA THR A 218 5.35 -6.19 -15.96
C THR A 218 6.76 -6.36 -16.51
N THR A 219 7.74 -6.69 -15.66
CA THR A 219 9.15 -6.89 -16.02
C THR A 219 9.55 -8.37 -16.05
N PHE A 220 8.62 -9.27 -15.68
CA PHE A 220 8.90 -10.71 -15.55
C PHE A 220 9.32 -11.38 -16.87
N HIS A 221 8.95 -10.78 -18.01
CA HIS A 221 9.30 -11.30 -19.33
C HIS A 221 10.79 -11.14 -19.69
N CYS A 222 11.58 -10.43 -18.86
CA CYS A 222 13.00 -10.22 -19.10
C CYS A 222 13.87 -11.38 -18.62
N SER A 223 15.02 -11.56 -19.29
CA SER A 223 15.96 -12.65 -19.01
C SER A 223 16.73 -12.42 -17.70
N GLY A 224 17.17 -13.50 -17.04
CA GLY A 224 18.09 -13.42 -15.90
C GLY A 224 17.50 -13.69 -14.52
N SER A 225 16.21 -13.96 -14.39
CA SER A 225 15.64 -14.50 -13.14
C SER A 225 14.47 -15.43 -13.45
N ASN A 226 14.30 -16.46 -12.62
CA ASN A 226 13.20 -17.42 -12.77
C ASN A 226 11.94 -16.95 -12.01
N PHE A 227 10.85 -17.70 -12.14
CA PHE A 227 9.58 -17.41 -11.45
C PHE A 227 9.72 -17.31 -9.92
N TRP A 228 10.48 -18.22 -9.30
CA TRP A 228 10.65 -18.27 -7.85
C TRP A 228 11.48 -17.11 -7.31
N ASP A 229 12.49 -16.66 -8.07
CA ASP A 229 13.27 -15.47 -7.73
C ASP A 229 12.35 -14.23 -7.62
N TYR A 230 11.45 -14.06 -8.60
CA TYR A 230 10.46 -12.97 -8.60
C TYR A 230 9.46 -13.08 -7.45
N VAL A 231 8.98 -14.29 -7.13
CA VAL A 231 8.08 -14.51 -5.99
C VAL A 231 8.79 -14.14 -4.68
N GLN A 232 10.04 -14.55 -4.49
CA GLN A 232 10.80 -14.22 -3.29
C GLN A 232 11.03 -12.71 -3.14
N VAL A 233 11.47 -12.06 -4.20
CA VAL A 233 11.86 -10.64 -4.16
C VAL A 233 10.65 -9.71 -4.17
N TYR A 234 9.74 -9.88 -5.12
CA TYR A 234 8.67 -8.90 -5.39
C TYR A 234 7.31 -9.27 -4.79
N TRP A 235 7.13 -10.49 -4.28
CA TRP A 235 5.92 -10.86 -3.53
C TRP A 235 6.21 -11.03 -2.04
N LEU A 236 7.09 -11.96 -1.65
CA LEU A 236 7.36 -12.24 -0.24
C LEU A 236 7.99 -11.05 0.47
N GLY A 237 8.97 -10.37 -0.14
CA GLY A 237 9.58 -9.16 0.40
C GLY A 237 8.52 -8.09 0.73
N PRO A 238 7.78 -7.57 -0.26
CA PRO A 238 6.75 -6.55 -0.03
C PRO A 238 5.64 -6.96 0.93
N LEU A 239 5.20 -8.22 0.91
CA LEU A 239 4.22 -8.76 1.87
C LEU A 239 4.76 -8.76 3.30
N ALA A 240 6.00 -9.24 3.51
CA ALA A 240 6.65 -9.22 4.82
C ALA A 240 6.82 -7.79 5.35
N GLY A 241 7.21 -6.85 4.48
CA GLY A 241 7.33 -5.43 4.81
C GLY A 241 5.99 -4.82 5.27
N MET A 242 4.92 -5.07 4.53
CA MET A 242 3.57 -4.60 4.88
C MET A 242 3.10 -5.17 6.23
N LEU A 243 3.29 -6.48 6.45
CA LEU A 243 2.92 -7.12 7.72
C LEU A 243 3.73 -6.56 8.90
N ALA A 244 5.03 -6.34 8.73
CA ALA A 244 5.87 -5.72 9.75
C ALA A 244 5.42 -4.29 10.07
N ALA A 245 5.02 -3.50 9.06
CA ALA A 245 4.51 -2.15 9.24
C ALA A 245 3.18 -2.14 10.01
N LEU A 246 2.26 -3.05 9.67
CA LEU A 246 1.01 -3.23 10.39
C LEU A 246 1.23 -3.58 11.86
N LEU A 247 2.08 -4.58 12.11
CA LEU A 247 2.42 -5.02 13.46
C LEU A 247 3.02 -3.88 14.27
N LEU A 248 3.98 -3.14 13.70
CA LEU A 248 4.62 -2.01 14.38
C LEU A 248 3.63 -0.87 14.66
N TYR A 249 2.75 -0.55 13.71
CA TYR A 249 1.83 0.58 13.84
C TYR A 249 0.64 0.31 14.76
N GLN A 250 -0.01 -0.84 14.60
CA GLN A 250 -1.23 -1.17 15.35
C GLN A 250 -0.95 -1.99 16.61
N GLY A 251 0.15 -2.74 16.65
CA GLY A 251 0.44 -3.71 17.70
C GLY A 251 -0.30 -5.04 17.55
N ASN A 252 -1.29 -5.12 16.67
CA ASN A 252 -2.04 -6.32 16.29
C ASN A 252 -2.41 -6.29 14.79
N ILE A 253 -3.04 -7.36 14.32
CA ILE A 253 -3.63 -7.42 12.97
C ILE A 253 -5.12 -7.74 13.19
N PRO A 254 -6.05 -6.79 13.07
CA PRO A 254 -7.44 -6.94 13.50
C PRO A 254 -8.15 -8.20 13.00
N ARG A 255 -7.88 -8.62 11.75
CA ARG A 255 -8.43 -9.84 11.17
C ARG A 255 -7.81 -11.15 11.66
N LEU A 256 -6.56 -11.14 12.12
CA LEU A 256 -5.83 -12.36 12.51
C LEU A 256 -5.73 -12.52 14.02
N PHE A 257 -5.42 -11.43 14.72
CA PHE A 257 -5.19 -11.40 16.16
C PHE A 257 -5.87 -10.19 16.78
N GLN A 258 -6.84 -10.42 17.66
CA GLN A 258 -7.49 -9.33 18.41
C GLN A 258 -6.59 -8.79 19.54
N LYS A 259 -5.67 -9.62 20.06
CA LYS A 259 -4.75 -9.22 21.13
C LYS A 259 -3.54 -8.49 20.55
N ASN A 260 -3.15 -7.39 21.20
CA ASN A 260 -1.89 -6.70 20.93
C ASN A 260 -0.70 -7.64 21.19
N LEU A 261 0.03 -7.96 20.13
CA LEU A 261 1.20 -8.83 20.12
C LEU A 261 2.45 -8.08 20.59
N LEU A 262 2.60 -6.80 20.21
CA LEU A 262 3.78 -5.99 20.56
C LEU A 262 3.58 -5.14 21.82
N TYR A 263 2.37 -4.61 22.00
CA TYR A 263 2.05 -3.75 23.14
C TYR A 263 1.23 -4.54 24.18
N SER A 264 1.91 -5.27 25.05
CA SER A 264 1.26 -5.84 26.23
C SER A 264 0.79 -4.71 27.15
N GLN A 265 -0.52 -4.58 27.36
CA GLN A 265 -1.02 -3.70 28.40
C GLN A 265 -0.58 -4.25 29.76
N LYS A 266 0.54 -3.75 30.28
CA LYS A 266 0.81 -3.84 31.72
C LYS A 266 -0.30 -3.06 32.42
N SER A 267 -1.29 -3.77 32.97
CA SER A 267 -2.28 -3.20 33.88
C SER A 267 -1.54 -2.45 35.00
N LYS A 268 -1.47 -1.12 34.89
CA LYS A 268 -0.88 -0.23 35.90
C LYS A 268 -1.90 0.19 36.96
N TYR A 269 -3.06 -0.45 37.02
CA TYR A 269 -4.01 -0.28 38.12
C TYR A 269 -4.44 -1.65 38.65
N LYS A 270 -3.68 -2.17 39.61
CA LYS A 270 -4.25 -3.04 40.64
C LYS A 270 -5.24 -2.17 41.42
N VAL A 271 -6.52 -2.25 41.08
CA VAL A 271 -7.59 -1.75 41.95
C VAL A 271 -7.38 -2.41 43.32
N PRO A 272 -7.24 -1.67 44.42
CA PRO A 272 -7.17 -2.28 45.74
C PRO A 272 -8.46 -3.06 45.96
N LYS A 273 -8.35 -4.36 46.21
CA LYS A 273 -9.47 -5.15 46.75
C LYS A 273 -9.83 -4.53 48.10
N VAL A 274 -10.83 -3.65 48.13
CA VAL A 274 -11.51 -3.30 49.37
C VAL A 274 -12.18 -4.58 49.85
N ARG A 275 -11.63 -5.13 50.93
CA ARG A 275 -12.11 -6.33 51.59
C ARG A 275 -13.39 -5.95 52.33
N VAL A 276 -14.54 -6.09 51.67
CA VAL A 276 -15.82 -6.11 52.39
C VAL A 276 -15.87 -7.44 53.14
N VAL A 277 -15.62 -7.39 54.44
CA VAL A 277 -15.82 -8.52 55.34
C VAL A 277 -17.32 -8.66 55.52
N ALA A 278 -17.94 -9.53 54.72
CA ALA A 278 -19.24 -10.11 55.05
C ALA A 278 -18.97 -11.22 56.08
N HIS A 279 -19.27 -10.96 57.35
CA HIS A 279 -19.37 -12.00 58.35
C HIS A 279 -20.71 -12.72 58.16
N ALA A 280 -20.66 -13.93 57.61
CA ALA A 280 -21.79 -14.86 57.57
C ALA A 280 -21.77 -15.73 58.83
N GLU A 281 -22.95 -15.76 59.48
CA GLU A 281 -23.62 -16.83 60.23
C GLU A 281 -22.83 -17.87 61.07
N GLY A 282 -23.38 -18.14 62.26
CA GLY A 282 -23.58 -19.52 62.73
C GLY A 282 -22.93 -19.88 64.06
N GLY A 283 -23.68 -19.76 65.16
CA GLY A 283 -23.31 -20.33 66.47
C GLY A 283 -24.51 -20.37 67.42
N ASP A 284 -25.10 -21.55 67.58
CA ASP A 284 -26.30 -21.91 68.36
C ASP A 284 -26.03 -21.95 69.90
N PRO A 285 -26.95 -22.45 70.76
CA PRO A 285 -27.84 -21.69 71.66
C PRO A 285 -27.44 -21.76 73.15
N ARG A 286 -27.86 -20.80 73.99
CA ARG A 286 -28.41 -21.01 75.37
C ARG A 286 -28.48 -19.74 76.25
N ARG A 287 -29.68 -19.57 76.81
CA ARG A 287 -30.04 -19.19 78.21
C ARG A 287 -29.67 -17.81 78.81
N LYS A 288 -30.76 -17.23 79.33
CA LYS A 288 -30.95 -16.51 80.62
C LYS A 288 -30.61 -15.02 80.66
N GLY A 289 -31.65 -14.23 80.90
CA GLY A 289 -31.53 -12.87 81.45
C GLY A 289 -32.86 -12.14 81.50
N ARG A 290 -33.65 -12.41 82.56
CA ARG A 290 -34.84 -11.64 82.96
C ARG A 290 -34.57 -10.13 82.98
N GLY A 291 -35.56 -9.33 82.59
CA GLY A 291 -35.59 -7.90 82.85
C GLY A 291 -36.89 -7.26 82.36
N GLU A 292 -37.95 -7.37 83.15
CA GLU A 292 -39.14 -6.53 83.04
C GLU A 292 -38.79 -5.04 83.11
N LYS A 293 -39.40 -4.20 82.27
CA LYS A 293 -40.27 -3.08 82.70
C LYS A 293 -40.81 -2.26 81.51
N SER A 294 -42.12 -1.98 81.63
CA SER A 294 -42.97 -0.91 81.05
C SER A 294 -42.38 0.01 79.98
N SER A 295 -43.09 0.30 78.89
CA SER A 295 -44.31 1.13 78.98
C SER A 295 -45.07 1.19 77.64
N SER A 296 -46.38 1.31 77.80
CA SER A 296 -47.44 1.55 76.83
C SER A 296 -47.39 2.91 76.13
N GLN A 297 -47.75 2.98 74.84
CA GLN A 297 -48.85 3.85 74.36
C GLN A 297 -49.21 3.66 72.87
N HIS A 298 -50.51 3.47 72.63
CA HIS A 298 -51.41 3.82 71.50
C HIS A 298 -50.90 3.76 70.03
N ARG A 299 -51.53 2.96 69.13
CA ARG A 299 -52.79 3.22 68.36
C ARG A 299 -52.75 4.56 67.61
N ASP A 300 -52.97 4.66 66.31
CA ASP A 300 -53.65 3.80 65.32
C ASP A 300 -52.86 3.71 64.00
#